data_AF-A0A5M6CBL2-F1
#
_entry.id   AF-A0A5M6CBL2-F1
#
_cell.length_a   1.000
_cell.length_b   1.000
_cell.length_c   1.000
_cell.angle_alpha   90.00
_cell.angle_beta   90.00
_cell.angle_gamma   90.00
#
_symmetry.space_group_name_H-M   'P 1'
#
loop_
_entity.id
_entity.type
_entity.pdbx_description
1 polymer ?
#
loop_
_entity_poly.entity_id
_entity_poly.type
_entity_poly.pdbx_seq_one_letter_code
_entity_poly.pdbx_strand_id
1 'polypeptide(L)' 'MLRIRVSPITEQDLQEGAKYYNRQQPGLGKRFEEAVKQTFDKILRIPQAASISTMTSDIK' A
#
# COMPACT_ATOMS: atom_id res chain seq x y z
N MET A 1 -3.28 12.72 17.04
CA MET A 1 -2.32 11.92 16.25
C MET A 1 -3.12 11.11 15.24
N LEU A 2 -2.85 11.25 13.94
CA LEU A 2 -3.59 10.53 12.90
C LEU A 2 -3.17 9.05 12.89
N ARG A 3 -4.11 8.13 12.67
CA ARG A 3 -3.84 6.69 12.58
C ARG A 3 -4.54 6.12 11.35
N ILE A 4 -3.78 5.50 10.45
CA ILE A 4 -4.35 4.74 9.34
C ILE A 4 -4.83 3.39 9.88
N ARG A 5 -6.07 3.02 9.54
CA ARG A 5 -6.60 1.68 9.76
C ARG A 5 -6.61 0.95 8.43
N VAL A 6 -5.99 -0.22 8.40
CA VAL A 6 -6.04 -1.14 7.25
C VAL A 6 -7.13 -2.17 7.49
N SER A 7 -7.84 -2.55 6.43
CA SER A 7 -8.77 -3.67 6.50
C SER A 7 -7.99 -5.00 6.51
N PRO A 8 -8.57 -6.10 7.02
CA PRO A 8 -7.94 -7.42 6.93
C PRO A 8 -7.61 -7.84 5.49
N ILE A 9 -8.45 -7.45 4.51
CA ILE A 9 -8.21 -7.73 3.09
C ILE A 9 -6.97 -6.98 2.60
N THR A 10 -6.84 -5.70 2.99
CA THR A 10 -5.66 -4.90 2.65
C THR A 10 -4.37 -5.51 3.22
N GLU A 11 -4.43 -6.08 4.43
CA GLU A 11 -3.28 -6.79 5.00
C GLU A 11 -2.91 -8.03 4.18
N GLN A 12 -3.91 -8.79 3.70
CA GLN A 12 -3.68 -9.93 2.81
C GLN A 12 -3.07 -9.48 1.48
N ASP A 13 -3.57 -8.41 0.87
CA ASP A 13 -3.05 -7.86 -0.39
C ASP A 13 -1.58 -7.46 -0.27
N LEU A 14 -1.21 -6.80 0.85
CA LEU A 14 0.17 -6.41 1.11
C LEU A 14 1.09 -7.63 1.28
N GLN A 15 0.62 -8.67 1.99
CA GLN A 15 1.38 -9.91 2.16
C GLN A 15 1.55 -10.66 0.83
N GLU A 16 0.51 -10.70 -0.01
CA GLU A 16 0.59 -11.31 -1.33
C GLU A 16 1.53 -10.55 -2.25
N GLY A 17 1.50 -9.21 -2.23
CA GLY A 17 2.42 -8.36 -2.97
C GLY A 17 3.87 -8.63 -2.59
N ALA A 18 4.19 -8.68 -1.30
CA ALA A 18 5.54 -9.00 -0.82
C ALA A 18 6.01 -10.38 -1.32
N LYS A 19 5.14 -11.40 -1.23
CA LYS A 19 5.42 -12.76 -1.75
C LYS A 19 5.61 -12.76 -3.27
N TYR A 20 4.78 -12.04 -4.01
CA TYR A 20 4.89 -11.93 -5.47
C TYR A 20 6.25 -11.36 -5.87
N TYR A 21 6.64 -10.21 -5.33
CA TYR A 21 7.92 -9.59 -5.66
C TYR A 21 9.11 -10.46 -5.24
N ASN A 22 9.05 -11.10 -4.07
CA ASN A 22 10.13 -11.98 -3.63
C ASN A 22 10.28 -13.25 -4.49
N ARG A 23 9.20 -13.73 -5.14
CA ARG A 23 9.26 -14.82 -6.13
C ARG A 23 9.96 -14.39 -7.42
N GLN A 24 9.87 -13.12 -7.81
CA GLN A 24 10.54 -12.60 -9.00
C GLN A 24 12.05 -12.50 -8.78
N GLN A 25 12.46 -11.95 -7.64
CA GLN A 25 13.86 -11.89 -7.23
C GLN A 25 13.95 -11.83 -5.70
N PRO A 26 14.76 -12.69 -5.07
CA PRO A 26 14.99 -12.64 -3.63
C PRO A 26 15.39 -11.24 -3.16
N GLY A 27 14.69 -10.73 -2.15
CA GLY A 27 14.91 -9.40 -1.57
C GLY A 27 13.99 -8.30 -2.13
N LEU A 28 13.31 -8.50 -3.26
CA LEU A 28 12.34 -7.50 -3.74
C LEU A 28 11.09 -7.39 -2.86
N GLY A 29 10.67 -8.47 -2.20
CA GLY A 29 9.56 -8.41 -1.24
C GLY A 29 9.82 -7.43 -0.09
N LYS A 30 11.05 -7.44 0.45
CA LYS A 30 11.48 -6.49 1.48
C LYS A 30 11.47 -5.05 0.97
N ARG A 31 11.98 -4.81 -0.24
CA ARG A 31 11.95 -3.47 -0.86
C ARG A 31 10.53 -2.97 -1.07
N PHE A 32 9.61 -3.86 -1.43
CA PHE A 32 8.19 -3.55 -1.54
C PHE A 32 7.60 -3.13 -0.19
N GLU A 33 7.82 -3.90 0.87
CA GLU A 33 7.34 -3.56 2.23
C GLU A 33 7.87 -2.20 2.72
N GLU A 34 9.15 -1.92 2.47
CA GLU A 34 9.77 -0.63 2.78
C GLU A 34 9.10 0.54 2.03
N ALA A 35 8.84 0.36 0.73
CA ALA A 35 8.17 1.38 -0.09
C ALA A 35 6.72 1.63 0.36
N VAL A 36 5.98 0.57 0.71
CA VAL A 36 4.63 0.67 1.29
C VAL A 36 4.70 1.46 2.60
N LYS A 37 5.60 1.09 3.52
CA LYS A 37 5.76 1.79 4.79
C LYS A 37 6.04 3.28 4.59
N GLN A 38 6.97 3.63 3.69
CA GLN A 38 7.27 5.03 3.37
C GLN A 38 6.05 5.78 2.83
N THR A 39 5.21 5.11 2.04
CA THR A 39 3.96 5.68 1.54
C THR A 39 2.98 5.97 2.67
N PHE A 40 2.76 5.01 3.58
CA PHE A 40 1.91 5.21 4.76
C PHE A 40 2.44 6.33 5.66
N ASP A 41 3.75 6.37 5.90
CA ASP A 41 4.40 7.44 6.67
C ASP A 41 4.19 8.81 6.02
N LYS A 42 4.24 8.89 4.68
CA LYS A 42 3.97 10.11 3.92
C LYS A 42 2.51 10.55 4.07
N ILE A 43 1.55 9.64 3.96
CA ILE A 43 0.11 9.93 4.14
C ILE A 43 -0.16 10.42 5.57
N LEU A 44 0.46 9.82 6.58
CA LEU A 44 0.31 10.25 7.97
C LEU A 44 0.84 11.67 8.22
N ARG A 45 1.94 12.06 7.55
CA ARG A 45 2.53 13.39 7.64
C ARG A 45 1.79 14.44 6.82
N ILE A 46 1.28 14.05 5.66
CA ILE A 46 0.62 14.94 4.69
C ILE A 46 -0.65 14.24 4.19
N PRO A 47 -1.76 14.27 4.94
CA PRO A 47 -2.97 13.52 4.59
C PRO A 47 -3.56 13.93 3.23
N GLN A 48 -3.35 15.19 2.84
CA GLN A 48 -3.76 15.75 1.54
C GLN A 48 -2.93 15.21 0.36
N ALA A 49 -1.78 14.57 0.62
CA ALA A 49 -0.95 13.96 -0.41
C ALA A 49 -1.49 12.61 -0.90
N ALA A 50 -2.44 12.01 -0.18
CA ALA A 50 -3.25 10.94 -0.72
C ALA A 50 -4.22 11.57 -1.73
N SER A 51 -3.83 11.68 -3.00
CA SER A 51 -4.79 11.94 -4.08
C SER A 51 -5.79 10.79 -4.06
N ILE A 52 -6.97 11.02 -3.49
CA ILE A 52 -8.09 10.09 -3.54
C ILE A 52 -8.59 10.15 -4.98
N SER A 53 -7.95 9.39 -5.88
CA SER A 53 -8.53 9.11 -7.18
C SER A 53 -9.62 8.08 -6.91
N THR A 54 -10.81 8.54 -6.55
CA THR A 54 -12.01 7.72 -6.67
C THR A 54 -12.12 7.39 -8.16
N MET A 55 -11.67 6.19 -8.54
CA MET A 55 -12.12 5.58 -9.78
C MET A 55 -13.62 5.35 -9.60
N THR A 56 -14.41 6.34 -10.01
CA THR A 56 -15.81 6.11 -10.35
C THR A 56 -15.78 5.08 -11.47
N SER A 57 -16.13 3.84 -11.15
CA SER A 57 -16.45 2.85 -12.15
C SER A 57 -17.60 3.40 -12.98
N ASP A 58 -17.29 3.99 -14.13
CA ASP A 58 -18.23 4.11 -15.23
C ASP A 58 -18.53 2.70 -15.74
N ILE A 59 -19.46 2.02 -15.06
CA ILE A 59 -20.17 0.88 -15.62
C ILE A 59 -21.20 1.50 -16.57
N LYS A 60 -20.85 1.54 -17.85
CA LYS A 60 -21.83 1.69 -18.94
C LYS A 60 -22.58 0.38 -19.15
#